data_AF-A0A7X3Y0P2-F1
#
_entry.id   AF-A0A7X3Y0P2-F1
#
_cell.length_a   1.000
_cell.length_b   1.000
_cell.length_c   1.000
_cell.angle_alpha   90.00
_cell.angle_beta   90.00
_cell.angle_gamma   90.00
#
_symmetry.space_group_name_H-M   'P 1'
#
loop_
_entity.id
_entity.type
_entity.pdbx_description
1 polymer ?
#
loop_
_entity_poly.entity_id
_entity_poly.type
_entity_poly.pdbx_seq_one_letter_code
_entity_poly.pdbx_strand_id
1 'polypeptide(L)'
;MSVEHFLDTNVFVYLFDETNDHKRGRAVRLVQESLANETGCISYQVVQETINIVIRKLNTTPEKARQILDDTLIPLWRVNPTRALYQRGLDLQTRYRFSFYDSLIVAAALEAGCHTLYSEDLKHDQQIEGLTITNPFKDTSKAIGKNGRKRQPRV
;
A
#
# COMPACT_ATOMS: atom_id res chain seq x y z
N MET A 1 14.72 8.48 -10.40
CA MET A 1 14.12 8.62 -9.05
C MET A 1 13.85 7.22 -8.52
N SER A 2 14.09 6.97 -7.23
CA SER A 2 13.88 5.66 -6.61
C SER A 2 12.45 5.54 -6.12
N VAL A 3 11.80 4.42 -6.43
CA VAL A 3 10.53 4.07 -5.78
C VAL A 3 10.82 3.74 -4.32
N GLU A 4 10.08 4.35 -3.40
CA GLU A 4 10.30 4.21 -1.95
C GLU A 4 9.26 3.29 -1.31
N HIS A 5 8.01 3.35 -1.77
CA HIS A 5 6.90 2.63 -1.15
C HIS A 5 5.92 2.01 -2.14
N PHE A 6 5.37 0.86 -1.75
CA PHE A 6 4.35 0.13 -2.48
C PHE A 6 2.97 0.42 -1.89
N LEU A 7 1.96 0.63 -2.74
CA LEU A 7 0.57 0.82 -2.34
C LEU A 7 -0.26 -0.44 -2.64
N ASP A 8 -0.87 -1.00 -1.61
CA ASP A 8 -1.78 -2.14 -1.75
C ASP A 8 -3.18 -1.70 -2.25
N THR A 9 -3.99 -2.65 -2.71
CA THR A 9 -5.35 -2.41 -3.24
C THR A 9 -6.23 -1.68 -2.25
N ASN A 10 -6.16 -2.02 -0.95
CA ASN A 10 -6.99 -1.37 0.09
C ASN A 10 -6.83 0.16 0.11
N VAL A 11 -5.63 0.69 -0.19
CA VAL A 11 -5.42 2.14 -0.32
C VAL A 11 -6.32 2.75 -1.40
N PHE A 12 -6.42 2.09 -2.55
CA PHE A 12 -7.26 2.56 -3.66
C PHE A 12 -8.75 2.35 -3.40
N VAL A 13 -9.12 1.29 -2.68
CA VAL A 13 -10.52 1.09 -2.26
C VAL A 13 -11.03 2.27 -1.45
N TYR A 14 -10.23 2.78 -0.51
CA TYR A 14 -10.62 3.91 0.33
C TYR A 14 -10.76 5.24 -0.42
N LEU A 15 -10.22 5.38 -1.64
CA LEU A 15 -10.48 6.57 -2.46
C LEU A 15 -11.98 6.75 -2.77
N PHE A 16 -12.73 5.65 -2.75
CA PHE A 16 -14.14 5.59 -3.12
C PHE A 16 -15.05 5.25 -1.94
N ASP A 17 -14.51 5.14 -0.73
CA ASP A 17 -15.30 4.87 0.47
C ASP A 17 -15.93 6.17 1.00
N GLU A 18 -17.18 6.41 0.61
CA GLU A 18 -17.97 7.57 1.07
C GLU A 18 -18.41 7.45 2.54
N THR A 19 -18.23 6.27 3.16
CA THR A 19 -18.66 6.03 4.55
C THR A 19 -17.55 6.32 5.57
N ASN A 20 -16.31 6.49 5.12
CA ASN A 20 -15.16 6.68 5.99
C ASN A 20 -14.27 7.86 5.54
N ASP A 21 -14.71 9.08 5.84
CA ASP A 21 -14.00 10.31 5.47
C ASP A 21 -12.55 10.37 5.96
N HIS A 22 -12.27 9.81 7.15
CA HIS A 22 -10.92 9.81 7.70
C HIS A 22 -9.97 8.93 6.86
N LYS A 23 -10.36 7.67 6.59
CA LYS A 23 -9.54 6.77 5.78
C LYS A 23 -9.46 7.25 4.33
N ARG A 24 -10.56 7.76 3.77
CA ARG A 24 -10.58 8.37 2.44
C ARG A 24 -9.62 9.54 2.32
N GLY A 25 -9.63 10.47 3.28
CA GLY A 25 -8.70 11.59 3.32
C GLY A 25 -7.23 11.15 3.37
N ARG A 26 -6.91 10.11 4.16
CA ARG A 26 -5.56 9.55 4.23
C ARG A 26 -5.15 8.85 2.93
N ALA A 27 -6.04 8.08 2.32
CA ALA A 27 -5.80 7.42 1.05
C ALA A 27 -5.56 8.42 -0.08
N VAL A 28 -6.41 9.45 -0.20
CA VAL A 28 -6.27 10.53 -1.19
C VAL A 28 -4.91 11.20 -1.05
N ARG A 29 -4.53 11.59 0.17
CA ARG A 29 -3.25 12.22 0.44
C ARG A 29 -2.07 11.31 0.05
N LEU A 30 -2.11 10.04 0.46
CA LEU A 30 -1.04 9.08 0.18
C LEU A 30 -0.84 8.88 -1.33
N VAL A 31 -1.92 8.73 -2.09
CA VAL A 31 -1.86 8.57 -3.55
C VAL A 31 -1.35 9.84 -4.23
N GLN A 32 -1.84 11.02 -3.82
CA GLN A 32 -1.38 12.30 -4.37
C GLN A 32 0.11 12.55 -4.12
N GLU A 33 0.58 12.32 -2.88
CA GLU A 33 2.00 12.46 -2.54
C GLU A 33 2.87 11.46 -3.31
N SER A 34 2.37 10.23 -3.52
CA SER A 34 3.06 9.19 -4.29
C SER A 34 3.24 9.56 -5.76
N LEU A 35 2.20 10.15 -6.36
CA LEU A 35 2.21 10.61 -7.75
C LEU A 35 3.11 11.86 -7.90
N ALA A 36 2.93 12.86 -7.04
CA ALA A 36 3.63 14.13 -7.13
C ALA A 36 5.15 14.00 -6.96
N ASN A 37 5.59 13.07 -6.10
CA ASN A 37 7.01 12.85 -5.81
C ASN A 37 7.61 11.67 -6.59
N GLU A 38 6.82 10.95 -7.40
CA GLU A 38 7.23 9.73 -8.09
C GLU A 38 7.83 8.64 -7.16
N THR A 39 7.41 8.62 -5.89
CA THR A 39 7.95 7.73 -4.85
C THR A 39 7.13 6.46 -4.65
N GLY A 40 5.88 6.43 -5.13
CA GLY A 40 5.01 5.26 -4.98
C GLY A 40 5.01 4.33 -6.19
N CYS A 41 4.75 3.05 -5.95
CA CYS A 41 4.42 2.11 -7.01
C CYS A 41 3.34 1.10 -6.64
N ILE A 42 2.83 0.42 -7.66
CA ILE A 42 1.88 -0.70 -7.57
C ILE A 42 2.25 -1.82 -8.55
N SER A 43 1.60 -2.97 -8.36
CA SER A 43 1.68 -4.11 -9.28
C SER A 43 0.45 -4.21 -10.17
N TYR A 44 0.58 -5.04 -11.21
CA TYR A 44 -0.52 -5.45 -12.07
C TYR A 44 -1.73 -6.01 -11.30
N GLN A 45 -1.50 -6.73 -10.19
CA GLN A 45 -2.58 -7.25 -9.36
C GLN A 45 -3.42 -6.11 -8.75
N VAL A 46 -2.76 -5.09 -8.20
CA VAL A 46 -3.43 -3.90 -7.64
C VAL A 46 -4.26 -3.18 -8.70
N VAL A 47 -3.74 -3.08 -9.93
CA VAL A 47 -4.47 -2.49 -11.06
C VAL A 47 -5.76 -3.27 -11.35
N GLN A 48 -5.67 -4.59 -11.48
CA GLN A 48 -6.83 -5.43 -11.76
C GLN A 48 -7.89 -5.36 -10.66
N GLU A 49 -7.46 -5.49 -9.40
CA GLU A 49 -8.37 -5.49 -8.27
C GLU A 49 -9.08 -4.13 -8.13
N THR A 50 -8.32 -3.04 -8.28
CA THR A 50 -8.88 -1.68 -8.22
C THR A 50 -9.91 -1.45 -9.32
N ILE A 51 -9.59 -1.79 -10.58
CA ILE A 51 -10.52 -1.60 -11.71
C ILE A 51 -11.77 -2.46 -11.55
N ASN A 52 -11.62 -3.71 -11.12
CA ASN A 52 -12.76 -4.59 -10.88
C ASN A 52 -13.68 -4.03 -9.76
N ILE A 53 -13.10 -3.46 -8.71
CA ILE A 53 -13.85 -2.81 -7.62
C ILE A 53 -14.57 -1.56 -8.12
N VAL A 54 -13.88 -0.69 -8.86
CA VAL A 54 -14.46 0.54 -9.43
C VAL A 54 -15.65 0.22 -10.33
N ILE A 55 -15.52 -0.76 -11.21
CA ILE A 55 -16.61 -1.16 -12.13
C ILE A 55 -17.78 -1.79 -11.36
N ARG A 56 -17.52 -2.71 -10.42
CA ARG A 56 -18.59 -3.47 -9.76
C ARG A 56 -19.28 -2.73 -8.62
N LYS A 57 -18.52 -2.05 -7.76
CA LYS A 57 -19.07 -1.45 -6.52
C LYS A 57 -19.60 -0.03 -6.71
N LEU A 58 -19.02 0.74 -7.64
CA LEU A 58 -19.34 2.16 -7.75
C LEU A 58 -20.32 2.47 -8.89
N ASN A 59 -20.83 1.42 -9.56
CA ASN A 59 -21.65 1.54 -10.77
C ASN A 59 -21.14 2.63 -11.72
N THR A 60 -19.81 2.72 -11.81
CA THR A 60 -19.10 3.84 -12.43
C THR A 60 -19.13 3.67 -13.95
N THR A 61 -19.20 4.78 -14.67
CA THR A 61 -19.19 4.71 -16.13
C THR A 61 -17.82 4.23 -16.65
N PRO A 62 -17.76 3.55 -17.81
CA PRO A 62 -16.50 3.15 -18.42
C PRO A 62 -15.48 4.30 -18.54
N GLU A 63 -15.95 5.52 -18.78
CA GLU A 63 -15.12 6.72 -18.90
C GLU A 63 -14.44 7.06 -17.58
N LYS A 64 -15.17 6.96 -16.46
CA LYS A 64 -14.59 7.24 -15.14
C LYS A 64 -13.61 6.15 -14.71
N ALA A 65 -13.88 4.88 -15.02
CA ALA A 65 -12.92 3.80 -14.82
C ALA A 65 -11.65 4.02 -15.65
N ARG A 66 -11.80 4.50 -16.89
CA ARG A 66 -10.68 4.83 -17.77
C ARG A 66 -9.83 5.99 -17.21
N GLN A 67 -10.47 7.05 -16.72
CA GLN A 67 -9.77 8.15 -16.05
C GLN A 67 -8.95 7.67 -14.84
N ILE A 68 -9.53 6.82 -13.98
CA ILE A 68 -8.80 6.26 -12.82
C ILE A 68 -7.59 5.44 -13.28
N LEU A 69 -7.75 4.65 -14.34
CA LEU A 69 -6.65 3.88 -14.92
C LEU A 69 -5.53 4.81 -15.41
N ASP A 70 -5.86 5.77 -16.26
CA ASP A 70 -4.91 6.61 -16.97
C ASP A 70 -4.24 7.65 -16.05
N ASP A 71 -5.00 8.28 -15.15
CA ASP A 71 -4.53 9.39 -14.32
C ASP A 71 -3.85 8.92 -13.01
N THR A 72 -4.19 7.73 -12.51
CA THR A 72 -3.74 7.25 -11.19
C THR A 72 -2.95 5.95 -11.28
N LEU A 73 -3.53 4.90 -11.87
CA LEU A 73 -2.95 3.56 -11.78
C LEU A 73 -1.74 3.36 -12.70
N ILE A 74 -1.84 3.77 -13.97
CA ILE A 74 -0.74 3.67 -14.94
C ILE A 74 0.52 4.41 -14.47
N PRO A 75 0.44 5.65 -13.97
CA PRO A 75 1.60 6.36 -13.45
C PRO A 75 2.34 5.64 -12.32
N LEU A 76 1.61 4.89 -11.47
CA LEU A 76 2.17 4.13 -10.33
C LEU A 76 2.59 2.71 -10.71
N TRP A 77 2.12 2.17 -11.83
CA TRP A 77 2.33 0.77 -12.17
C TRP A 77 3.80 0.51 -12.55
N ARG A 78 4.48 -0.32 -11.75
CA ARG A 78 5.89 -0.68 -11.97
C ARG A 78 6.15 -2.19 -12.07
N VAL A 79 5.32 -3.01 -11.41
CA VAL A 79 5.55 -4.47 -11.37
C VAL A 79 4.54 -5.21 -12.24
N ASN A 80 5.05 -5.99 -13.19
CA ASN A 80 4.26 -6.81 -14.11
C ASN A 80 4.22 -8.28 -13.64
N PRO A 81 3.21 -9.07 -14.06
CA PRO A 81 3.16 -10.48 -13.72
C PRO A 81 4.30 -11.22 -14.44
N THR A 82 5.15 -11.90 -13.69
CA THR A 82 6.22 -12.75 -14.24
C THR A 82 6.22 -14.10 -13.54
N ARG A 83 6.77 -15.14 -14.18
CA ARG A 83 6.91 -16.46 -13.54
C ARG A 83 7.72 -16.37 -12.23
N ALA A 84 8.75 -15.53 -12.22
CA ALA A 84 9.60 -15.29 -11.06
C ALA A 84 8.81 -14.66 -9.91
N LEU A 85 7.94 -13.68 -10.18
CA LEU A 85 7.07 -13.07 -9.17
C LEU A 85 6.17 -14.11 -8.48
N TYR A 86 5.61 -15.06 -9.24
CA TYR A 86 4.74 -16.11 -8.69
C TYR A 86 5.52 -17.14 -7.86
N GLN A 87 6.69 -17.57 -8.34
CA GLN A 87 7.57 -18.45 -7.56
C GLN A 87 7.97 -17.77 -6.25
N ARG A 88 8.34 -16.49 -6.32
CA ARG A 88 8.67 -15.69 -5.15
C ARG A 88 7.50 -15.55 -4.18
N GLY A 89 6.28 -15.36 -4.70
CA GLY A 89 5.06 -15.36 -3.90
C GLY A 89 4.88 -16.67 -3.12
N LEU A 90 5.08 -17.83 -3.74
CA LEU A 90 4.97 -19.13 -3.07
C LEU A 90 6.06 -19.33 -1.98
N ASP A 91 7.27 -18.85 -2.23
CA ASP A 91 8.35 -18.89 -1.23
C ASP A 91 8.00 -18.06 0.00
N LEU A 92 7.52 -16.82 -0.21
CA LEU A 92 7.08 -15.92 0.85
C LEU A 92 5.88 -16.48 1.60
N GLN A 93 4.92 -17.07 0.89
CA GLN A 93 3.76 -17.73 1.48
C GLN A 93 4.20 -18.84 2.44
N THR A 94 5.15 -19.67 2.03
CA THR A 94 5.68 -20.77 2.83
C THR A 94 6.42 -20.26 4.07
N ARG A 95 7.26 -19.23 3.89
CA ARG A 95 8.12 -18.67 4.94
C ARG A 95 7.36 -17.86 5.98
N TYR A 96 6.43 -17.01 5.53
CA TYR A 96 5.73 -16.03 6.38
C TYR A 96 4.26 -16.36 6.65
N ARG A 97 3.72 -17.42 6.03
CA ARG A 97 2.36 -17.92 6.24
C ARG A 97 1.25 -16.92 5.86
N PHE A 98 1.53 -16.02 4.92
CA PHE A 98 0.50 -15.16 4.33
C PHE A 98 -0.45 -15.96 3.43
N SER A 99 -1.54 -15.33 3.00
CA SER A 99 -2.30 -15.85 1.86
C SER A 99 -1.46 -15.75 0.58
N PHE A 100 -1.83 -16.46 -0.48
CA PHE A 100 -1.10 -16.39 -1.74
C PHE A 100 -1.13 -14.98 -2.35
N TYR A 101 -2.28 -14.32 -2.33
CA TYR A 101 -2.44 -12.97 -2.88
C TYR A 101 -1.65 -11.92 -2.09
N ASP A 102 -1.68 -11.99 -0.76
CA ASP A 102 -0.83 -11.16 0.09
C ASP A 102 0.66 -11.39 -0.21
N SER A 103 1.04 -12.65 -0.44
CA SER A 103 2.42 -12.99 -0.77
C SER A 103 2.87 -12.39 -2.10
N LEU A 104 1.98 -12.30 -3.09
CA LEU A 104 2.25 -11.64 -4.36
C LEU A 104 2.41 -10.11 -4.21
N ILE A 105 1.62 -9.48 -3.34
CA ILE A 105 1.78 -8.05 -3.01
C ILE A 105 3.15 -7.80 -2.36
N VAL A 106 3.52 -8.60 -1.37
CA VAL A 106 4.84 -8.51 -0.72
C VAL A 106 5.96 -8.79 -1.72
N ALA A 107 5.83 -9.82 -2.57
CA ALA A 107 6.82 -10.12 -3.60
C ALA A 107 7.02 -8.95 -4.57
N ALA A 108 5.93 -8.31 -5.00
CA ALA A 108 5.98 -7.17 -5.91
C ALA A 108 6.64 -5.96 -5.25
N ALA A 109 6.33 -5.68 -3.98
CA ALA A 109 6.98 -4.61 -3.22
C ALA A 109 8.50 -4.82 -3.11
N LEU A 110 8.93 -6.07 -2.84
CA LEU A 110 10.34 -6.43 -2.80
C LEU A 110 11.01 -6.33 -4.17
N GLU A 111 10.35 -6.79 -5.24
CA GLU A 111 10.86 -6.72 -6.63
C GLU A 111 11.06 -5.26 -7.08
N ALA A 112 10.16 -4.36 -6.67
CA ALA A 112 10.27 -2.93 -6.94
C ALA A 112 11.36 -2.22 -6.12
N GLY A 113 12.00 -2.91 -5.17
CA GLY A 113 12.99 -2.32 -4.26
C GLY A 113 12.39 -1.38 -3.21
N CYS A 114 11.09 -1.52 -2.92
CA CYS A 114 10.42 -0.69 -1.93
C CYS A 114 10.89 -1.03 -0.51
N HIS A 115 10.93 -0.01 0.34
CA HIS A 115 11.29 -0.14 1.76
C HIS A 115 10.06 -0.14 2.66
N THR A 116 8.93 0.39 2.14
CA THR A 116 7.64 0.42 2.84
C THR A 116 6.56 -0.21 1.97
N LEU A 117 5.70 -1.04 2.57
CA LEU A 117 4.46 -1.52 1.98
C LEU A 117 3.28 -0.95 2.76
N TYR A 118 2.47 -0.12 2.12
CA TYR A 118 1.24 0.41 2.70
C TYR A 118 0.09 -0.57 2.48
N SER A 119 -0.32 -1.24 3.56
CA SER A 119 -1.42 -2.21 3.55
C SER A 119 -2.18 -2.18 4.87
N GLU A 120 -3.51 -2.23 4.80
CA GLU A 120 -4.36 -2.36 5.98
C GLU A 120 -4.40 -3.80 6.51
N ASP A 121 -4.48 -4.77 5.59
CA ASP A 121 -4.77 -6.17 5.88
C ASP A 121 -3.57 -6.92 6.46
N LEU A 122 -2.37 -6.43 6.17
CA LEU A 122 -1.12 -6.99 6.68
C LEU A 122 -0.75 -6.43 8.07
N LYS A 123 0.05 -7.20 8.80
CA LYS A 123 0.46 -6.84 10.16
C LYS A 123 1.40 -5.61 10.14
N HIS A 124 0.91 -4.49 10.67
CA HIS A 124 1.71 -3.29 10.89
C HIS A 124 3.02 -3.57 11.66
N ASP A 125 4.09 -2.89 11.27
CA ASP A 125 5.46 -2.98 11.79
C ASP A 125 6.14 -4.34 11.55
N GLN A 126 5.52 -5.22 10.77
CA GLN A 126 6.19 -6.44 10.33
C GLN A 126 7.28 -6.11 9.31
N GLN A 127 8.47 -6.65 9.54
CA GLN A 127 9.60 -6.56 8.62
C GLN A 127 9.77 -7.85 7.82
N ILE A 128 9.95 -7.70 6.51
CA ILE A 128 10.11 -8.78 5.55
C ILE A 128 11.27 -8.41 4.64
N GLU A 129 12.44 -9.00 4.85
CA GLU A 129 13.57 -8.87 3.92
C GLU A 129 13.92 -7.41 3.55
N GLY A 130 13.84 -6.49 4.52
CA GLY A 130 14.10 -5.05 4.32
C GLY A 130 12.85 -4.20 4.06
N LEU A 131 11.72 -4.82 3.71
CA LEU A 131 10.42 -4.17 3.56
C LEU A 131 9.71 -4.06 4.92
N THR A 132 9.19 -2.87 5.23
CA THR A 132 8.38 -2.62 6.44
C THR A 132 6.91 -2.45 6.06
N ILE A 133 6.03 -3.25 6.66
CA ILE A 133 4.59 -3.12 6.47
C ILE A 133 4.06 -1.99 7.36
N THR A 134 3.47 -0.98 6.72
CA THR A 134 2.84 0.16 7.40
C THR A 134 1.35 0.16 7.12
N ASN A 135 0.51 0.15 8.17
CA ASN A 135 -0.91 0.38 7.99
C ASN A 135 -1.17 1.90 7.97
N PRO A 136 -1.50 2.48 6.80
CA PRO A 136 -1.64 3.93 6.65
C PRO A 136 -2.97 4.44 7.19
N PHE A 137 -3.70 3.66 7.99
CA PHE A 137 -4.97 4.05 8.60
C PHE A 137 -4.96 3.94 10.13
N LYS A 138 -3.86 3.48 10.73
CA LYS A 138 -3.64 3.55 12.18
C LYS A 138 -3.28 4.97 12.61
N ASP A 139 -3.88 5.45 13.69
CA ASP A 139 -3.56 6.76 14.26
C ASP A 139 -2.14 6.78 14.82
N THR A 140 -1.27 7.62 14.24
CA THR A 140 0.13 7.80 14.68
C THR A 140 0.25 8.62 15.97
N SER A 141 -0.86 9.09 16.55
CA SER A 141 -0.91 9.96 17.73
C SER A 141 -0.54 9.29 19.06
N LYS A 142 -0.17 7.99 19.09
CA LYS A 142 0.31 7.30 20.30
C LYS A 142 1.82 7.07 20.40
N ALA A 143 2.62 7.38 19.36
CA ALA A 143 4.05 7.05 19.34
C ALA A 143 4.99 8.12 19.93
N ILE A 144 4.54 9.37 20.14
CA ILE A 144 5.41 10.48 20.61
C ILE A 144 5.38 10.64 22.16
N GLY A 145 4.62 9.81 22.87
CA GLY A 145 4.30 10.01 24.30
C GLY A 145 5.13 9.24 25.33
N LYS A 146 6.41 8.89 25.12
CA LYS A 146 7.27 8.33 26.19
C LYS A 146 8.76 8.65 26.00
N ASN A 147 9.17 9.90 26.18
CA ASN A 147 10.54 10.20 26.67
C ASN A 147 10.62 11.66 27.14
N GLY A 148 10.35 11.87 28.43
CA GLY A 148 10.35 13.23 28.99
C GLY A 148 10.03 13.31 30.48
N ARG A 149 10.62 12.46 31.32
CA ARG A 149 10.76 12.77 32.75
C ARG A 149 12.19 12.50 33.19
N LYS A 150 13.05 13.50 33.00
CA LYS A 150 14.31 13.63 33.73
C LYS A 150 13.98 13.64 35.22
N ARG A 151 14.47 12.63 35.95
CA ARG A 151 14.53 12.67 37.42
C ARG A 151 15.55 13.75 37.80
N GLN A 152 15.10 14.82 38.45
CA GLN A 152 15.99 15.74 39.15
C GLN A 152 16.52 15.04 40.42
N PRO A 153 17.80 15.23 40.79
CA PRO A 153 18.31 14.77 42.07
C PRO A 153 17.81 15.68 43.19
N ARG A 154 17.45 15.06 44.32
CA ARG A 154 17.16 15.72 45.58
C ARG A 154 18.40 16.46 46.08
N VAL A 155 18.22 17.71 46.50
CA VAL A 155 19.06 18.39 47.50
C VAL A 155 18.15 18.68 48.68
#